data_AF-A0A1L5L113-F1
#
_entry.id   AF-A0A1L5L113-F1
#
_cell.length_a   1.000
_cell.length_b   1.000
_cell.length_c   1.000
_cell.angle_alpha   90.00
_cell.angle_beta   90.00
_cell.angle_gamma   90.00
#
_symmetry.space_group_name_H-M   'P 1'
#
loop_
_entity.id
_entity.type
_entity.pdbx_description
1 polymer ?
#
loop_
_entity_poly.entity_id
_entity_poly.type
_entity_poly.pdbx_seq_one_letter_code
_entity_poly.pdbx_strand_id
1 'polypeptide(L)' 'ENAASMTELLSTVGSPAIDGMDKSMSDSTVYVTAKTPEGGDVQYKVSLVRNMIGWKVSNVELYFPSQN' A
#
# COMPACT_ATOMS: atom_id res chain seq x y z
N GLU A 1 -9.78 6.98 -23.38
CA GLU A 1 -8.59 7.15 -22.52
C GLU A 1 -7.42 6.27 -23.01
N ASN A 2 -6.19 6.80 -23.09
CA ASN A 2 -5.01 6.03 -23.54
C ASN A 2 -4.39 5.30 -22.35
N ALA A 3 -4.34 3.96 -22.36
CA ALA A 3 -3.71 3.17 -21.30
C ALA A 3 -2.28 3.63 -20.95
N ALA A 4 -1.57 4.21 -21.93
CA ALA A 4 -0.25 4.83 -21.75
C ALA A 4 -0.23 5.92 -20.66
N SER A 5 -1.27 6.77 -20.53
CA SER A 5 -1.29 7.85 -19.55
C SER A 5 -1.54 7.36 -18.11
N MET A 6 -2.19 6.20 -17.95
CA MET A 6 -2.37 5.58 -16.63
C MET A 6 -1.07 4.94 -16.14
N THR A 7 -0.28 4.37 -17.05
CA THR A 7 1.05 3.84 -16.74
C THR A 7 2.05 4.95 -16.42
N GLU A 8 1.86 6.14 -16.98
CA GLU A 8 2.66 7.33 -16.69
C GLU A 8 2.47 7.81 -15.24
N LEU A 9 1.28 7.65 -14.65
CA LEU A 9 1.05 7.90 -13.21
C LEU A 9 1.79 6.91 -12.31
N LEU A 10 2.22 5.77 -12.85
CA LEU A 10 3.06 4.80 -12.14
C LEU A 10 4.55 5.18 -12.17
N SER A 11 4.93 6.29 -12.82
CA SER A 11 6.33 6.71 -12.93
C SER A 11 6.91 7.01 -11.54
N THR A 12 7.63 6.01 -11.03
CA THR A 12 8.58 6.05 -9.91
C THR A 12 8.08 6.77 -8.66
N VAL A 13 6.93 6.38 -8.14
CA VAL A 13 6.79 6.40 -6.69
C VAL A 13 7.83 5.43 -6.14
N GLY A 14 8.76 5.94 -5.32
CA GLY A 14 9.76 5.10 -4.67
C GLY A 14 9.07 3.95 -3.93
N SER A 15 9.78 2.83 -3.74
CA SER A 15 9.23 1.70 -2.97
C SER A 15 8.67 2.22 -1.65
N PRO A 16 7.38 1.99 -1.34
CA PRO A 16 6.78 2.51 -0.14
C PRO A 16 7.48 1.93 1.09
N ALA A 17 7.64 2.75 2.13
CA ALA A 17 8.19 2.31 3.40
C ALA A 17 7.15 1.45 4.14
N ILE A 18 7.58 0.32 4.71
CA ILE A 18 6.73 -0.49 5.59
C ILE A 18 6.86 0.08 7.00
N ASP A 19 5.78 0.64 7.52
CA ASP A 19 5.75 1.26 8.85
C ASP A 19 5.49 0.23 9.94
N GLY A 20 4.71 -0.81 9.60
CA GLY A 20 4.35 -1.88 10.52
C GLY A 20 3.50 -2.95 9.86
N MET A 21 3.38 -4.10 10.51
CA MET A 21 2.55 -5.20 10.02
C MET A 21 1.98 -6.01 11.17
N ASP A 22 0.67 -6.22 11.14
CA ASP A 22 -0.01 -7.23 11.92
C ASP A 22 -0.13 -8.51 11.09
N LYS A 23 0.34 -9.63 11.63
CA LYS A 23 0.54 -10.89 10.90
C LYS A 23 -0.23 -12.01 11.57
N SER A 24 -1.10 -12.68 10.81
CA SER A 24 -1.68 -13.97 11.20
C SER A 24 -1.45 -15.03 10.11
N MET A 25 -1.89 -16.27 10.35
CA MET A 25 -1.74 -17.37 9.38
C MET A 25 -2.68 -17.24 8.16
N SER A 26 -3.82 -16.57 8.32
CA SER A 26 -4.86 -16.45 7.27
C SER A 26 -4.94 -15.05 6.68
N ASP A 27 -4.77 -14.02 7.51
CA ASP A 27 -4.98 -12.62 7.17
C ASP A 27 -3.85 -11.76 7.76
N SER A 28 -3.38 -10.78 7.01
CA SER A 28 -2.36 -9.84 7.50
C SER A 28 -2.73 -8.42 7.12
N THR A 29 -2.30 -7.46 7.91
CA THR A 29 -2.48 -6.03 7.65
C THR A 29 -1.11 -5.36 7.66
N VAL A 30 -0.76 -4.67 6.57
CA VAL A 30 0.49 -3.91 6.45
C VAL A 30 0.14 -2.43 6.41
N TYR A 31 0.87 -1.63 7.18
CA TYR A 31 0.83 -0.18 7.13
C TYR A 31 2.03 0.31 6.34
N VAL A 32 1.79 1.13 5.32
CA VAL A 32 2.84 1.63 4.44
C VAL A 32 2.73 3.13 4.23
N THR A 33 3.87 3.79 4.09
CA THR A 33 3.97 5.20 3.71
C THR A 33 4.56 5.31 2.31
N ALA A 34 3.82 5.92 1.40
CA ALA A 34 4.26 6.23 0.04
C ALA A 34 4.62 7.71 -0.08
N LYS A 35 5.75 7.99 -0.75
CA LYS A 35 6.17 9.36 -1.09
C LYS A 35 5.50 9.80 -2.38
N THR A 36 4.83 10.94 -2.37
CA THR A 36 4.31 11.56 -3.61
C THR A 36 5.45 12.23 -4.38
N PRO A 37 5.33 12.38 -5.70
CA PRO A 37 6.30 13.12 -6.50
C PRO A 37 6.52 14.57 -6.02
N GLU A 38 5.50 15.21 -5.43
CA GLU A 38 5.64 16.55 -4.84
C GLU A 38 6.29 16.57 -3.44
N GLY A 39 6.70 15.42 -2.91
CA GLY A 39 7.39 15.30 -1.63
C GLY A 39 6.49 15.08 -0.42
N GLY A 40 5.19 14.84 -0.63
CA GLY A 40 4.24 14.50 0.44
C GLY A 40 4.32 13.04 0.87
N ASP A 41 3.77 12.73 2.05
CA ASP A 41 3.60 11.37 2.55
C ASP A 41 2.13 10.98 2.54
N VAL A 42 1.82 9.82 1.97
CA VAL A 42 0.47 9.23 1.99
C VAL A 42 0.55 7.85 2.62
N GLN A 43 -0.27 7.64 3.65
CA GLN A 43 -0.30 6.38 4.38
C GLN A 43 -1.44 5.49 3.90
N TYR A 44 -1.15 4.21 3.79
CA TYR A 44 -2.10 3.19 3.36
C TYR A 44 -2.11 2.02 4.34
N LYS A 45 -3.28 1.42 4.48
CA LYS A 45 -3.47 0.11 5.09
C LYS A 45 -3.74 -0.89 3.98
N VAL A 46 -2.87 -1.90 3.89
CA VAL A 46 -2.95 -2.98 2.90
C VAL A 46 -3.38 -4.25 3.62
N SER A 47 -4.54 -4.77 3.26
CA SER A 47 -5.02 -6.07 3.76
C SER A 47 -4.57 -7.18 2.82
N LEU A 48 -4.09 -8.28 3.40
CA LEU A 48 -3.65 -9.46 2.69
C LEU A 48 -4.37 -10.69 3.20
N VAL A 49 -4.68 -11.61 2.29
CA VAL A 49 -5.23 -12.92 2.62
C VAL A 49 -4.33 -14.01 2.03
N ARG A 50 -4.25 -15.15 2.73
CA ARG A 50 -3.45 -16.27 2.27
C ARG A 50 -4.01 -16.82 0.96
N ASN A 51 -3.14 -17.04 -0.01
CA ASN A 51 -3.49 -17.67 -1.28
C ASN A 51 -2.45 -18.73 -1.62
N MET A 52 -2.80 -20.00 -1.35
CA MET A 52 -1.88 -21.14 -1.42
C MET A 52 -0.61 -20.89 -0.59
N ILE A 53 0.55 -20.84 -1.24
CA ILE A 53 1.88 -20.63 -0.62
C ILE A 53 2.17 -19.12 -0.43
N GLY A 54 1.42 -18.25 -1.13
CA GLY A 54 1.63 -16.80 -1.13
C GLY A 54 0.58 -16.02 -0.36
N TRP A 55 0.73 -14.70 -0.44
CA TRP A 55 -0.23 -13.72 0.04
C TRP A 55 -0.76 -12.93 -1.15
N LYS A 56 -2.06 -12.67 -1.20
CA LYS A 56 -2.66 -11.74 -2.16
C LYS A 56 -3.17 -10.50 -1.43
N VAL A 57 -3.08 -9.35 -2.08
CA VAL A 57 -3.74 -8.14 -1.60
C VAL A 57 -5.25 -8.32 -1.75
N SER A 58 -5.98 -8.14 -0.65
CA SER A 58 -7.45 -8.17 -0.63
C SER A 58 -8.06 -6.77 -0.59
N ASN A 59 -7.36 -5.79 -0.02
CA ASN A 59 -7.81 -4.40 0.04
C ASN A 59 -6.61 -3.44 0.16
N VAL A 60 -6.78 -2.22 -0.35
CA VAL A 60 -5.89 -1.08 -0.12
C VAL A 60 -6.75 0.12 0.19
N GLU A 61 -6.55 0.75 1.34
CA GLU A 61 -7.28 1.95 1.74
C GLU A 61 -6.37 2.98 2.39
N LEU A 62 -6.78 4.24 2.35
CA LEU A 62 -6.07 5.33 3.03
C LEU A 62 -6.09 5.09 4.54
N TYR A 63 -4.94 5.31 5.17
CA TYR A 63 -4.78 5.21 6.61
C TYR A 63 -4.48 6.59 7.18
N PHE A 64 -5.27 6.99 8.18
CA PHE A 64 -5.05 8.23 8.92
C PHE A 64 -4.77 7.84 10.38
N PRO A 65 -3.50 7.71 10.80
CA PRO A 65 -3.21 7.48 12.21
C PRO A 65 -3.79 8.63 13.02
N SER A 66 -4.50 8.32 14.10
CA SER A 66 -5.15 9.34 14.92
C SER A 66 -4.11 10.36 15.39
N GLN A 67 -4.35 11.65 15.10
CA GLN A 67 -3.61 12.73 15.74
C GLN A 67 -4.16 12.87 17.16
N ASN A 68 -3.38 12.44 18.15
CA ASN A 68 -3.64 12.72 19.56
C ASN A 68 -3.09 14.11 19.92
#